data_AF-A0A1H8SC69-F1
#
_entry.id   AF-A0A1H8SC69-F1
#
_cell.length_a   1.000
_cell.length_b   1.000
_cell.length_c   1.000
_cell.angle_alpha   90.00
_cell.angle_beta   90.00
_cell.angle_gamma   90.00
#
_symmetry.space_group_name_H-M   'P 1'
#
loop_
_entity.id
_entity.type
_entity.pdbx_description
1 polymer ?
#
loop_
_entity_poly.entity_id
_entity_poly.type
_entity_poly.pdbx_seq_one_letter_code
_entity_poly.pdbx_strand_id
1 'polypeptide(L)'
;MKKIFFLVALLSTVQANVKAQSKLDQDRVAIRALGGFYKVTFDYAETFSPDTAYHNHPQYHSWGYEWAAVEEDSPKKIVIQHLLVVGDSAVIKHWREDWVYEEPALLNFDQNSTWKKGTLKTTEAKGRWVQKVFQVDDSPRYESIGTWIHADGKHFWQSECDSPLPRREFTKRSDYNVLRRGNRIYLTPNGWMFEQDNQKIIRSAGGDKLLAREKGYEEFTKTDEAKFAFAKGWWQKQQPYWTAVRQVWDEVYAQNSVIKLKGKIDGKLLYERLFDLADQSAKEKWDAQKNKAEARKLINNYLDTNV
;
A
#
# COMPACT_ATOMS: atom_id res chain seq x y z
N MET A 1 18.07 69.01 19.60
CA MET A 1 17.50 68.33 18.41
C MET A 1 18.61 67.63 17.63
N LYS A 2 19.10 66.45 18.07
CA LYS A 2 20.11 65.64 17.33
C LYS A 2 20.37 64.24 17.96
N LYS A 3 19.47 63.73 18.81
CA LYS A 3 19.63 62.43 19.49
C LYS A 3 18.38 61.53 19.40
N ILE A 4 17.44 61.83 18.50
CA ILE A 4 16.20 61.04 18.29
C ILE A 4 16.14 60.56 16.83
N PHE A 5 17.29 60.29 16.21
CA PHE A 5 17.34 59.76 14.83
C PHE A 5 18.08 58.42 14.72
N PHE A 6 18.58 57.87 15.82
CA PHE A 6 19.34 56.61 15.82
C PHE A 6 18.61 55.42 16.47
N LEU A 7 17.31 55.55 16.75
CA LEU A 7 16.50 54.44 17.29
C LEU A 7 15.34 54.01 16.37
N VAL A 8 15.31 54.49 15.13
CA VAL A 8 14.29 54.08 14.13
C VAL A 8 14.92 53.26 12.99
N ALA A 9 16.25 53.19 12.91
CA ALA A 9 16.97 52.47 11.85
C ALA A 9 17.32 51.00 12.18
N LEU A 10 16.81 50.44 13.29
CA LEU A 10 17.03 49.03 13.67
C LEU A 10 15.71 48.24 13.78
N LEU A 11 14.72 48.63 12.99
CA LEU A 11 13.57 47.79 12.64
C LEU A 11 13.58 47.53 11.12
N SER A 12 14.76 47.18 10.59
CA SER A 12 14.81 46.35 9.38
C SER A 12 14.32 44.96 9.81
N THR A 13 12.99 44.85 9.87
CA THR A 13 12.25 43.62 10.06
C THR A 13 12.84 42.59 9.10
N VAL A 14 13.49 41.59 9.70
CA VAL A 14 13.73 40.30 9.06
C VAL A 14 12.34 39.78 8.69
N GLN A 15 11.88 40.09 7.47
CA GLN A 15 10.80 39.36 6.83
C GLN A 15 11.38 37.97 6.52
N ALA A 16 11.49 37.14 7.57
CA ALA A 16 11.58 35.72 7.38
C ALA A 16 10.35 35.36 6.57
N ASN A 17 10.57 35.01 5.30
CA ASN A 17 9.58 34.35 4.47
C ASN A 17 9.28 33.00 5.12
N VAL A 18 8.48 33.00 6.17
CA VAL A 18 7.85 31.80 6.71
C VAL A 18 6.89 31.37 5.61
N LYS A 19 7.38 30.56 4.67
CA LYS A 19 6.52 29.85 3.74
C LYS A 19 5.61 28.99 4.60
N ALA A 20 4.35 29.41 4.76
CA ALA A 20 3.34 28.56 5.36
C ALA A 20 3.34 27.24 4.59
N GLN A 21 3.62 26.14 5.29
CA GLN A 21 3.67 24.83 4.66
C GLN A 21 2.29 24.52 4.09
N SER A 22 2.20 24.31 2.77
CA SER A 22 0.92 23.96 2.15
C SER A 22 0.40 22.64 2.73
N LYS A 23 -0.92 22.44 2.74
CA LYS A 23 -1.50 21.17 3.17
C LYS A 23 -0.89 19.99 2.40
N LEU A 24 -0.73 20.14 1.08
CA LEU A 24 -0.10 19.13 0.23
C LEU A 24 1.30 18.75 0.73
N ASP A 25 2.12 19.72 1.13
CA ASP A 25 3.45 19.42 1.63
C ASP A 25 3.42 18.71 3.00
N GLN A 26 2.49 19.08 3.89
CA GLN A 26 2.30 18.38 5.16
C GLN A 26 1.88 16.92 4.92
N ASP A 27 0.95 16.70 3.99
CA ASP A 27 0.52 15.36 3.58
C ASP A 27 1.72 14.55 3.05
N ARG A 28 2.55 15.16 2.19
CA ARG A 28 3.75 14.50 1.63
C ARG A 28 4.77 14.15 2.71
N VAL A 29 5.01 15.05 3.66
CA VAL A 29 5.88 14.77 4.82
C VAL A 29 5.34 13.57 5.61
N ALA A 30 4.03 13.51 5.83
CA ALA A 30 3.42 12.41 6.55
C ALA A 30 3.51 11.07 5.80
N ILE A 31 3.27 11.07 4.49
CA ILE A 31 3.39 9.87 3.64
C ILE A 31 4.85 9.40 3.58
N ARG A 32 5.82 10.30 3.38
CA ARG A 32 7.25 9.96 3.36
C ARG A 32 7.70 9.33 4.67
N ALA A 33 7.13 9.74 5.80
CA ALA A 33 7.43 9.19 7.12
C ALA A 33 6.98 7.74 7.30
N LEU A 34 6.15 7.20 6.41
CA LEU A 34 5.83 5.77 6.37
C LEU A 34 7.03 4.94 5.86
N GLY A 35 7.94 5.56 5.10
CA GLY A 35 9.21 4.96 4.70
C GLY A 35 10.19 4.85 5.86
N GLY A 36 11.03 3.81 5.87
CA GLY A 36 12.00 3.56 6.93
C GLY A 36 12.24 2.09 7.24
N PHE A 37 12.89 1.82 8.37
CA PHE A 37 13.27 0.49 8.83
C PHE A 37 12.50 0.15 10.10
N TYR A 38 11.70 -0.91 10.05
CA TYR A 38 10.71 -1.19 11.08
C TYR A 38 10.79 -2.62 11.60
N LYS A 39 10.53 -2.80 12.89
CA LYS A 39 9.88 -4.00 13.39
C LYS A 39 8.37 -3.77 13.25
N VAL A 40 7.69 -4.69 12.59
CA VAL A 40 6.24 -4.65 12.36
C VAL A 40 5.58 -5.73 13.17
N THR A 41 4.51 -5.41 13.89
CA THR A 41 3.60 -6.40 14.51
C THR A 41 2.27 -6.40 13.76
N PHE A 42 1.59 -7.54 13.76
CA PHE A 42 0.28 -7.74 13.14
C PHE A 42 -0.66 -8.38 14.16
N ASP A 43 -1.65 -7.62 14.64
CA ASP A 43 -2.59 -8.04 15.66
C ASP A 43 -4.01 -7.90 15.14
N TYR A 44 -4.75 -9.01 15.10
CA TYR A 44 -6.12 -9.01 14.59
C TYR A 44 -7.06 -9.83 15.48
N ALA A 45 -8.22 -9.26 15.78
CA ALA A 45 -9.27 -9.90 16.56
C ALA A 45 -10.65 -9.59 16.00
N GLU A 46 -11.47 -10.63 15.79
CA GLU A 46 -12.90 -10.43 15.56
C GLU A 46 -13.56 -9.86 16.82
N THR A 47 -14.52 -8.96 16.61
CA THR A 47 -15.18 -8.19 17.68
C THR A 47 -16.66 -8.53 17.73
N PHE A 48 -17.43 -8.00 16.79
CA PHE A 48 -18.89 -8.10 16.78
C PHE A 48 -19.39 -8.84 15.54
N SER A 49 -20.34 -9.75 15.72
CA SER A 49 -21.12 -10.35 14.64
C SER A 49 -22.61 -10.00 14.82
N PRO A 50 -23.37 -9.79 13.73
CA PRO A 50 -24.82 -9.70 13.82
C PRO A 50 -25.49 -11.04 14.15
N ASP A 51 -24.80 -12.16 13.97
CA ASP A 51 -25.29 -13.49 14.31
C ASP A 51 -24.90 -13.84 15.76
N THR A 52 -25.89 -14.01 16.64
CA THR A 52 -25.68 -14.30 18.06
C THR A 52 -25.11 -15.69 18.31
N ALA A 53 -25.18 -16.60 17.34
CA ALA A 53 -24.58 -17.93 17.40
C ALA A 53 -23.14 -17.94 16.84
N TYR A 54 -22.65 -16.81 16.30
CA TYR A 54 -21.30 -16.73 15.76
C TYR A 54 -20.25 -16.82 16.86
N HIS A 55 -19.25 -17.67 16.65
CA HIS A 55 -18.08 -17.77 17.49
C HIS A 55 -16.88 -17.15 16.78
N ASN A 56 -16.31 -16.10 17.38
CA ASN A 56 -15.12 -15.44 16.86
C ASN A 56 -13.97 -16.44 16.71
N HIS A 57 -13.24 -16.33 15.60
CA HIS A 57 -12.02 -17.09 15.37
C HIS A 57 -10.92 -16.65 16.35
N PRO A 58 -9.91 -17.51 16.60
CA PRO A 58 -8.77 -17.17 17.42
C PRO A 58 -8.09 -15.87 16.94
N GLN A 59 -7.61 -15.08 17.90
CA GLN A 59 -6.82 -13.89 17.62
C GLN A 59 -5.58 -14.27 16.82
N TYR A 60 -5.21 -13.41 15.86
CA TYR A 60 -4.01 -13.56 15.07
C TYR A 60 -2.94 -12.61 15.59
N HIS A 61 -1.75 -13.15 15.85
CA HIS A 61 -0.56 -12.39 16.20
C HIS A 61 0.61 -12.85 15.34
N SER A 62 1.31 -11.91 14.73
CA SER A 62 2.61 -12.16 14.09
C SER A 62 3.47 -10.91 14.09
N TRP A 63 4.73 -11.03 13.67
CA TRP A 63 5.63 -9.90 13.55
C TRP A 63 6.72 -10.19 12.50
N GLY A 64 7.41 -9.15 12.06
CA GLY A 64 8.54 -9.24 11.14
C GLY A 64 9.42 -7.99 11.17
N TYR A 65 10.54 -8.03 10.45
CA TYR A 65 11.31 -6.84 10.14
C TYR A 65 11.01 -6.42 8.71
N GLU A 66 10.67 -5.15 8.51
CA GLU A 66 10.25 -4.63 7.22
C GLU A 66 10.99 -3.33 6.89
N TRP A 67 11.58 -3.30 5.70
CA TRP A 67 12.11 -2.08 5.12
C TRP A 67 11.08 -1.51 4.14
N ALA A 68 10.56 -0.33 4.46
CA ALA A 68 9.68 0.45 3.61
C ALA A 68 10.55 1.44 2.79
N ALA A 69 10.99 1.01 1.61
CA ALA A 69 11.83 1.77 0.70
C ALA A 69 11.01 2.81 -0.06
N VAL A 70 11.36 4.09 0.05
CA VAL A 70 10.77 5.15 -0.80
C VAL A 70 11.44 5.10 -2.17
N GLU A 71 10.70 4.64 -3.17
CA GLU A 71 11.18 4.39 -4.54
C GLU A 71 10.93 5.57 -5.48
N GLU A 72 9.87 6.34 -5.21
CA GLU A 72 9.53 7.56 -5.95
C GLU A 72 9.06 8.61 -4.95
N ASP A 73 9.47 9.86 -5.15
CA ASP A 73 9.08 10.98 -4.33
C ASP A 73 8.91 12.25 -5.17
N SER A 74 7.86 12.25 -5.99
CA SER A 74 7.49 13.36 -6.86
C SER A 74 6.41 14.25 -6.19
N PRO A 75 6.13 15.46 -6.72
CA PRO A 75 5.20 16.40 -6.06
C PRO A 75 3.79 15.86 -5.85
N LYS A 76 3.30 14.96 -6.72
CA LYS A 76 1.95 14.40 -6.65
C LYS A 76 1.92 12.87 -6.50
N LYS A 77 3.09 12.23 -6.36
CA LYS A 77 3.17 10.78 -6.21
C LYS A 77 4.33 10.37 -5.30
N ILE A 78 4.05 9.44 -4.39
CA ILE A 78 5.07 8.79 -3.56
C ILE A 78 4.86 7.28 -3.67
N VAL A 79 5.94 6.54 -3.94
CA VAL A 79 5.90 5.08 -4.03
C VAL A 79 6.74 4.49 -2.91
N ILE A 80 6.15 3.57 -2.15
CA ILE A 80 6.81 2.87 -1.05
C ILE A 80 6.76 1.36 -1.32
N GLN A 81 7.93 0.77 -1.53
CA GLN A 81 8.09 -0.68 -1.63
C GLN A 81 8.44 -1.25 -0.27
N HIS A 82 7.61 -2.17 0.21
CA HIS A 82 7.87 -2.86 1.47
C HIS A 82 8.56 -4.21 1.24
N LEU A 83 9.63 -4.45 2.00
CA LEU A 83 10.50 -5.62 1.90
C LEU A 83 10.61 -6.27 3.28
N LEU A 84 10.00 -7.44 3.43
CA LEU A 84 10.12 -8.24 4.65
C LEU A 84 11.46 -8.98 4.67
N VAL A 85 12.12 -8.95 5.83
CA VAL A 85 13.34 -9.70 6.12
C VAL A 85 12.99 -10.91 6.97
N VAL A 86 13.37 -12.09 6.50
CA VAL A 86 13.14 -13.37 7.18
C VAL A 86 14.50 -13.97 7.54
N GLY A 87 14.79 -14.06 8.83
CA GLY A 87 16.12 -14.42 9.30
C GLY A 87 17.18 -13.44 8.81
N ASP A 88 18.40 -13.93 8.54
CA ASP A 88 19.54 -13.08 8.16
C ASP A 88 19.76 -13.01 6.63
N SER A 89 19.03 -13.79 5.84
CA SER A 89 19.38 -14.02 4.42
C SER A 89 18.21 -14.26 3.47
N ALA A 90 16.96 -14.07 3.92
CA ALA A 90 15.80 -14.16 3.04
C ALA A 90 15.01 -12.84 3.02
N VAL A 91 14.57 -12.46 1.82
CA VAL A 91 13.82 -11.23 1.58
C VAL A 91 12.56 -11.58 0.81
N ILE A 92 11.44 -11.03 1.24
CA ILE A 92 10.17 -11.11 0.52
C ILE A 92 9.80 -9.70 0.09
N LYS A 93 9.67 -9.48 -1.22
CA LYS A 93 8.97 -8.30 -1.75
C LYS A 93 7.51 -8.40 -1.32
N HIS A 94 7.15 -7.72 -0.23
CA HIS A 94 5.94 -8.02 0.53
C HIS A 94 4.70 -7.33 -0.06
N TRP A 95 4.72 -6.02 -0.15
CA TRP A 95 3.65 -5.23 -0.77
C TRP A 95 4.22 -3.89 -1.21
N ARG A 96 3.45 -3.18 -2.02
CA ARG A 96 3.79 -1.83 -2.47
C ARG A 96 2.57 -0.95 -2.26
N GLU A 97 2.83 0.30 -1.93
CA GLU A 97 1.83 1.35 -1.97
C GLU A 97 2.28 2.51 -2.84
N ASP A 98 1.36 2.96 -3.70
CA ASP A 98 1.51 4.20 -4.45
C ASP A 98 0.49 5.20 -3.89
N TRP A 99 0.98 6.35 -3.44
CA TRP A 99 0.18 7.47 -3.01
C TRP A 99 0.09 8.47 -4.16
N VAL A 100 -1.11 8.70 -4.70
CA VAL A 100 -1.33 9.60 -5.85
C VAL A 100 -2.31 10.70 -5.46
N TYR A 101 -1.87 11.96 -5.59
CA TYR A 101 -2.66 13.14 -5.24
C TYR A 101 -3.64 13.52 -6.35
N GLU A 102 -4.91 13.69 -6.00
CA GLU A 102 -6.00 14.06 -6.91
C GLU A 102 -6.17 13.12 -8.12
N GLU A 103 -5.90 11.83 -7.93
CA GLU A 103 -6.10 10.79 -8.95
C GLU A 103 -7.59 10.73 -9.38
N PRO A 104 -7.91 10.80 -10.68
CA PRO A 104 -9.28 10.79 -11.19
C PRO A 104 -9.92 9.39 -11.26
N ALA A 105 -9.17 8.31 -11.01
CA ALA A 105 -9.68 6.95 -11.12
C ALA A 105 -9.40 6.11 -9.86
N LEU A 106 -10.25 5.11 -9.63
CA LEU A 106 -10.05 4.09 -8.59
C LEU A 106 -10.25 2.70 -9.19
N LEU A 107 -9.38 1.77 -8.85
CA LEU A 107 -9.56 0.35 -9.16
C LEU A 107 -10.23 -0.36 -7.98
N ASN A 108 -11.56 -0.44 -8.02
CA ASN A 108 -12.36 -0.98 -6.92
C ASN A 108 -12.41 -2.51 -6.97
N PHE A 109 -12.08 -3.17 -5.87
CA PHE A 109 -12.26 -4.61 -5.74
C PHE A 109 -13.75 -4.97 -5.64
N ASP A 110 -14.16 -5.99 -6.39
CA ASP A 110 -15.53 -6.53 -6.36
C ASP A 110 -15.59 -7.80 -5.51
N GLN A 111 -15.16 -8.92 -6.08
CA GLN A 111 -15.00 -10.24 -5.44
C GLN A 111 -14.25 -11.16 -6.41
N ASN A 112 -13.85 -12.37 -5.97
CA ASN A 112 -13.30 -13.41 -6.84
C ASN A 112 -12.15 -12.93 -7.75
N SER A 113 -11.17 -12.23 -7.15
CA SER A 113 -10.03 -11.65 -7.86
C SER A 113 -10.44 -10.78 -9.05
N THR A 114 -11.49 -9.97 -8.89
CA THR A 114 -12.01 -9.05 -9.91
C THR A 114 -12.01 -7.62 -9.38
N TRP A 115 -11.53 -6.70 -10.21
CA TRP A 115 -11.52 -5.26 -9.96
C TRP A 115 -12.16 -4.51 -11.11
N LYS A 116 -12.85 -3.42 -10.80
CA LYS A 116 -13.55 -2.56 -11.76
C LYS A 116 -13.08 -1.13 -11.63
N LYS A 117 -12.71 -0.52 -12.75
CA LYS A 117 -12.27 0.88 -12.81
C LYS A 117 -13.48 1.80 -12.60
N GLY A 118 -13.41 2.61 -11.55
CA GLY A 118 -14.31 3.73 -11.29
C GLY A 118 -13.65 5.06 -11.64
N THR A 119 -14.48 6.07 -11.91
CA THR A 119 -14.04 7.46 -12.11
C THR A 119 -14.53 8.31 -10.95
N LEU A 120 -13.66 9.14 -10.41
CA LEU A 120 -13.97 10.11 -9.38
C LEU A 120 -14.34 11.45 -10.02
N LYS A 121 -15.33 12.14 -9.47
CA LYS A 121 -15.57 13.54 -9.83
C LYS A 121 -14.37 14.38 -9.39
N THR A 122 -14.05 15.44 -10.12
CA THR A 122 -12.96 16.37 -9.73
C THR A 122 -13.13 16.90 -8.30
N THR A 123 -14.36 17.13 -7.86
CA THR A 123 -14.68 17.56 -6.49
C THR A 123 -14.41 16.49 -5.44
N GLU A 124 -14.51 15.21 -5.80
CA GLU A 124 -14.22 14.07 -4.92
C GLU A 124 -12.73 13.78 -4.80
N ALA A 125 -11.94 14.09 -5.85
CA ALA A 125 -10.50 13.89 -5.89
C ALA A 125 -9.70 15.07 -5.29
N LYS A 126 -10.21 16.30 -5.43
CA LYS A 126 -9.52 17.54 -5.02
C LYS A 126 -9.03 17.49 -3.56
N GLY A 127 -7.75 17.78 -3.33
CA GLY A 127 -7.18 17.82 -1.98
C GLY A 127 -6.94 16.47 -1.32
N ARG A 128 -7.13 15.36 -2.04
CA ARG A 128 -7.15 13.99 -1.48
C ARG A 128 -6.10 13.11 -2.14
N TRP A 129 -5.75 12.05 -1.41
CA TRP A 129 -4.79 11.04 -1.85
C TRP A 129 -5.50 9.72 -2.05
N VAL A 130 -5.23 9.10 -3.20
CA VAL A 130 -5.49 7.69 -3.44
C VAL A 130 -4.27 6.90 -2.97
N GLN A 131 -4.48 5.95 -2.05
CA GLN A 131 -3.52 4.90 -1.75
C GLN A 131 -3.86 3.69 -2.62
N LYS A 132 -2.95 3.32 -3.52
CA LYS A 132 -3.04 2.10 -4.32
C LYS A 132 -2.15 1.04 -3.69
N VAL A 133 -2.74 -0.06 -3.24
CA VAL A 133 -2.01 -1.16 -2.59
C VAL A 133 -1.91 -2.33 -3.55
N PHE A 134 -0.69 -2.85 -3.71
CA PHE A 134 -0.38 -3.96 -4.59
C PHE A 134 0.10 -5.17 -3.81
N GLN A 135 -0.08 -6.35 -4.39
CA GLN A 135 0.39 -7.61 -3.81
C GLN A 135 1.89 -7.81 -4.04
N VAL A 136 2.44 -8.93 -3.54
CA VAL A 136 3.84 -9.34 -3.69
C VAL A 136 4.32 -9.30 -5.15
N ASP A 137 3.40 -9.54 -6.10
CA ASP A 137 3.62 -9.63 -7.53
C ASP A 137 3.24 -8.37 -8.32
N ASP A 138 3.00 -7.26 -7.61
CA ASP A 138 2.49 -5.99 -8.14
C ASP A 138 1.09 -6.04 -8.78
N SER A 139 0.38 -7.18 -8.69
CA SER A 139 -1.04 -7.24 -9.04
C SER A 139 -1.88 -6.36 -8.10
N PRO A 140 -3.04 -5.85 -8.54
CA PRO A 140 -3.83 -4.96 -7.71
C PRO A 140 -4.31 -5.70 -6.45
N ARG A 141 -4.28 -5.03 -5.30
CA ARG A 141 -4.91 -5.52 -4.07
C ARG A 141 -6.17 -4.72 -3.80
N TYR A 142 -6.02 -3.43 -3.49
CA TYR A 142 -7.13 -2.50 -3.31
C TYR A 142 -6.64 -1.07 -3.52
N GLU A 143 -7.56 -0.19 -3.87
CA GLU A 143 -7.32 1.25 -3.90
C GLU A 143 -8.32 1.93 -2.98
N SER A 144 -7.89 2.99 -2.30
CA SER A 144 -8.76 3.75 -1.41
C SER A 144 -8.38 5.21 -1.38
N ILE A 145 -9.37 6.08 -1.16
CA ILE A 145 -9.19 7.53 -1.22
C ILE A 145 -9.51 8.15 0.14
N GLY A 146 -8.64 9.05 0.59
CA GLY A 146 -8.76 9.70 1.88
C GLY A 146 -8.06 11.05 1.94
N THR A 147 -8.19 11.71 3.09
CA THR A 147 -7.56 13.01 3.35
C THR A 147 -6.63 12.84 4.54
N TRP A 148 -5.39 13.31 4.39
CA TRP A 148 -4.51 13.50 5.55
C TRP A 148 -5.01 14.69 6.37
N ILE A 149 -5.11 14.49 7.68
CA ILE A 149 -5.55 15.47 8.66
C ILE A 149 -4.37 15.76 9.58
N HIS A 150 -4.13 17.04 9.82
CA HIS A 150 -3.06 17.56 10.64
C HIS A 150 -3.65 18.51 11.68
N ALA A 151 -3.76 18.04 12.91
CA ALA A 151 -4.37 18.78 14.01
C ALA A 151 -3.76 18.33 15.34
N ASP A 152 -3.51 19.28 16.24
CA ASP A 152 -2.98 19.02 17.60
C ASP A 152 -1.72 18.14 17.62
N GLY A 153 -0.83 18.33 16.64
CA GLY A 153 0.41 17.53 16.49
C GLY A 153 0.17 16.09 16.02
N LYS A 154 -1.06 15.73 15.65
CA LYS A 154 -1.42 14.42 15.10
C LYS A 154 -1.50 14.49 13.58
N HIS A 155 -0.99 13.46 12.93
CA HIS A 155 -1.01 13.31 11.48
C HIS A 155 -1.62 11.95 11.15
N PHE A 156 -2.80 11.95 10.55
CA PHE A 156 -3.50 10.71 10.22
C PHE A 156 -4.26 10.80 8.90
N TRP A 157 -4.44 9.66 8.27
CA TRP A 157 -5.23 9.47 7.06
C TRP A 157 -6.23 8.36 7.28
N GLN A 158 -7.44 8.55 6.74
CA GLN A 158 -8.53 7.57 6.85
C GLN A 158 -9.20 7.33 5.51
N SER A 159 -9.58 6.08 5.28
CA SER A 159 -10.32 5.65 4.08
C SER A 159 -11.16 4.42 4.36
N GLU A 160 -12.01 4.08 3.40
CA GLU A 160 -12.71 2.79 3.35
C GLU A 160 -12.63 2.21 1.94
N CYS A 161 -12.44 0.90 1.82
CA CYS A 161 -12.49 0.19 0.54
C CYS A 161 -12.73 -1.31 0.71
N ASP A 162 -13.24 -1.96 -0.33
CA ASP A 162 -13.26 -3.42 -0.40
C ASP A 162 -11.90 -3.96 -0.85
N SER A 163 -11.55 -5.17 -0.41
CA SER A 163 -10.28 -5.83 -0.72
C SER A 163 -10.39 -7.35 -0.78
N PRO A 164 -9.48 -8.03 -1.50
CA PRO A 164 -9.29 -9.46 -1.38
C PRO A 164 -8.90 -9.87 0.04
N LEU A 165 -9.20 -11.11 0.39
CA LEU A 165 -8.80 -11.70 1.66
C LEU A 165 -7.27 -11.73 1.78
N PRO A 166 -6.69 -11.38 2.94
CA PRO A 166 -5.26 -11.60 3.19
C PRO A 166 -4.96 -13.09 3.39
N ARG A 167 -3.69 -13.50 3.23
CA ARG A 167 -3.24 -14.90 3.38
C ARG A 167 -3.65 -15.56 4.68
N ARG A 168 -3.63 -14.82 5.79
CA ARG A 168 -4.05 -15.32 7.12
C ARG A 168 -5.51 -15.82 7.13
N GLU A 169 -6.33 -15.33 6.20
CA GLU A 169 -7.75 -15.68 6.08
C GLU A 169 -7.97 -16.80 5.07
N PHE A 170 -7.67 -16.56 3.78
CA PHE A 170 -8.05 -17.51 2.72
C PHE A 170 -7.36 -18.88 2.80
N THR A 171 -6.28 -19.00 3.60
CA THR A 171 -5.61 -20.29 3.84
C THR A 171 -6.19 -21.08 5.02
N LYS A 172 -7.08 -20.47 5.81
CA LYS A 172 -7.61 -21.03 7.07
C LYS A 172 -9.13 -21.16 7.07
N ARG A 173 -9.82 -20.41 6.22
CA ARG A 173 -11.29 -20.33 6.18
C ARG A 173 -11.78 -19.88 4.81
N SER A 174 -13.07 -20.08 4.58
CA SER A 174 -13.75 -19.82 3.29
C SER A 174 -15.20 -19.36 3.45
N ASP A 175 -15.56 -18.87 4.63
CA ASP A 175 -16.92 -18.48 5.04
C ASP A 175 -17.29 -17.04 4.68
N TYR A 176 -16.38 -16.30 4.02
CA TYR A 176 -16.62 -14.99 3.42
C TYR A 176 -15.63 -14.74 2.27
N ASN A 177 -15.89 -13.73 1.43
CA ASN A 177 -15.18 -13.52 0.17
C ASN A 177 -14.77 -12.07 -0.12
N VAL A 178 -15.18 -11.11 0.71
CA VAL A 178 -14.74 -9.71 0.61
C VAL A 178 -14.37 -9.19 1.99
N LEU A 179 -13.26 -8.48 2.10
CA LEU A 179 -12.90 -7.74 3.30
C LEU A 179 -13.07 -6.25 3.04
N ARG A 180 -14.09 -5.63 3.62
CA ARG A 180 -14.26 -4.17 3.62
C ARG A 180 -13.40 -3.58 4.72
N ARG A 181 -12.38 -2.82 4.33
CA ARG A 181 -11.36 -2.28 5.23
C ARG A 181 -11.71 -0.83 5.56
N GLY A 182 -11.93 -0.52 6.83
CA GLY A 182 -11.80 0.84 7.35
C GLY A 182 -10.34 1.07 7.73
N ASN A 183 -9.62 1.88 6.97
CA ASN A 183 -8.18 2.10 7.14
C ASN A 183 -7.95 3.40 7.91
N ARG A 184 -7.06 3.37 8.91
CA ARG A 184 -6.52 4.55 9.57
C ARG A 184 -5.01 4.42 9.70
N ILE A 185 -4.28 5.27 9.01
CA ILE A 185 -2.82 5.38 9.13
C ILE A 185 -2.52 6.61 9.97
N TYR A 186 -1.65 6.49 10.96
CA TYR A 186 -1.20 7.65 11.74
C TYR A 186 0.23 7.51 12.21
N LEU A 187 0.90 8.66 12.28
CA LEU A 187 2.28 8.72 12.77
C LEU A 187 2.32 8.60 14.29
N THR A 188 3.33 7.90 14.79
CA THR A 188 3.64 7.80 16.23
C THR A 188 5.05 8.38 16.47
N PRO A 189 5.43 8.68 17.72
CA PRO A 189 6.79 9.15 18.02
C PRO A 189 7.89 8.19 17.52
N ASN A 190 7.60 6.89 17.51
CA ASN A 190 8.56 5.83 17.18
C ASN A 190 8.34 5.19 15.81
N GLY A 191 7.45 5.72 14.97
CA GLY A 191 7.14 5.16 13.66
C GLY A 191 5.72 5.50 13.22
N TRP A 192 4.90 4.49 12.92
CA TRP A 192 3.52 4.69 12.51
C TRP A 192 2.65 3.46 12.79
N MET A 193 1.34 3.66 12.80
CA MET A 193 0.34 2.62 13.03
C MET A 193 -0.61 2.54 11.84
N PHE A 194 -0.89 1.32 11.41
CA PHE A 194 -2.01 1.01 10.54
C PHE A 194 -3.12 0.35 11.35
N GLU A 195 -4.07 1.16 11.80
CA GLU A 195 -5.26 0.70 12.49
C GLU A 195 -6.36 0.39 11.48
N GLN A 196 -7.07 -0.71 11.73
CA GLN A 196 -8.08 -1.20 10.81
C GLN A 196 -9.38 -1.58 11.52
N ASP A 197 -10.49 -1.06 11.01
CA ASP A 197 -11.85 -1.46 11.36
C ASP A 197 -12.43 -2.24 10.17
N ASN A 198 -12.15 -3.54 10.15
CA ASN A 198 -12.51 -4.41 9.03
C ASN A 198 -13.91 -5.00 9.21
N GLN A 199 -14.60 -5.24 8.09
CA GLN A 199 -15.82 -6.03 8.01
C GLN A 199 -15.59 -7.22 7.07
N LYS A 200 -15.86 -8.42 7.57
CA LYS A 200 -15.85 -9.66 6.79
C LYS A 200 -17.20 -9.82 6.12
N ILE A 201 -17.24 -9.74 4.79
CA ILE A 201 -18.46 -9.68 4.00
C ILE A 201 -18.61 -10.93 3.15
N ILE A 202 -19.80 -11.53 3.23
CA ILE A 202 -20.30 -12.54 2.29
C ILE A 202 -21.03 -11.79 1.18
N ARG A 203 -20.35 -11.60 0.05
CA ARG A 203 -20.91 -10.97 -1.15
C ARG A 203 -21.49 -12.02 -2.08
N SER A 204 -22.73 -11.82 -2.49
CA SER A 204 -23.45 -12.69 -3.43
C SER A 204 -24.30 -11.86 -4.39
N ALA A 205 -24.94 -12.52 -5.37
CA ALA A 205 -25.91 -11.85 -6.24
C ALA A 205 -27.12 -11.26 -5.47
N GLY A 206 -27.43 -11.82 -4.30
CA GLY A 206 -28.47 -11.31 -3.40
C GLY A 206 -28.05 -10.13 -2.53
N GLY A 207 -26.79 -9.67 -2.64
CA GLY A 207 -26.22 -8.57 -1.86
C GLY A 207 -25.16 -9.00 -0.85
N ASP A 208 -24.73 -8.02 -0.05
CA ASP A 208 -23.72 -8.17 1.00
C ASP A 208 -24.36 -8.58 2.33
N LYS A 209 -23.81 -9.62 2.96
CA LYS A 209 -24.10 -9.98 4.36
C LYS A 209 -22.83 -9.81 5.20
N LEU A 210 -22.96 -9.07 6.31
CA LEU A 210 -21.89 -8.97 7.31
C LEU A 210 -21.77 -10.29 8.08
N LEU A 211 -20.58 -10.90 8.05
CA LEU A 211 -20.24 -12.07 8.86
C LEU A 211 -19.76 -11.65 10.25
N ALA A 212 -18.72 -10.81 10.29
CA ALA A 212 -18.13 -10.31 11.53
C ALA A 212 -17.35 -9.01 11.29
N ARG A 213 -17.18 -8.22 12.34
CA ARG A 213 -16.25 -7.08 12.39
C ARG A 213 -14.93 -7.55 13.00
N GLU A 214 -13.81 -6.98 12.56
CA GLU A 214 -12.47 -7.29 13.04
C GLU A 214 -11.72 -5.99 13.31
N LYS A 215 -11.06 -5.92 14.47
CA LYS A 215 -10.07 -4.88 14.75
C LYS A 215 -8.70 -5.39 14.33
N GLY A 216 -7.97 -4.59 13.57
CA GLY A 216 -6.59 -4.85 13.17
C GLY A 216 -5.65 -3.73 13.63
N TYR A 217 -4.46 -4.10 14.05
CA TYR A 217 -3.34 -3.19 14.28
C TYR A 217 -2.11 -3.73 13.57
N GLU A 218 -1.49 -2.91 12.74
CA GLU A 218 -0.14 -3.13 12.24
C GLU A 218 0.76 -2.01 12.73
N GLU A 219 1.64 -2.31 13.70
CA GLU A 219 2.50 -1.30 14.33
C GLU A 219 3.89 -1.35 13.71
N PHE A 220 4.29 -0.25 13.06
CA PHE A 220 5.62 -0.08 12.48
C PHE A 220 6.49 0.71 13.46
N THR A 221 7.29 0.00 14.26
CA THR A 221 8.21 0.59 15.22
C THR A 221 9.61 0.67 14.63
N LYS A 222 10.22 1.86 14.61
CA LYS A 222 11.58 2.08 14.07
C LYS A 222 12.58 1.14 14.72
N THR A 223 13.49 0.61 13.91
CA THR A 223 14.57 -0.28 14.35
C THR A 223 15.86 0.03 13.60
N ASP A 224 16.94 -0.67 13.95
CA ASP A 224 18.25 -0.45 13.36
C ASP A 224 18.31 -0.86 11.87
N GLU A 225 18.75 0.07 11.02
CA GLU A 225 18.98 -0.14 9.59
C GLU A 225 19.96 -1.29 9.30
N ALA A 226 20.91 -1.55 10.20
CA ALA A 226 21.91 -2.61 10.02
C ALA A 226 21.27 -4.00 9.79
N LYS A 227 20.06 -4.24 10.33
CA LYS A 227 19.28 -5.46 10.12
C LYS A 227 18.86 -5.69 8.66
N PHE A 228 18.91 -4.66 7.83
CA PHE A 228 18.41 -4.67 6.45
C PHE A 228 19.53 -4.63 5.40
N ALA A 229 20.80 -4.82 5.80
CA ALA A 229 21.92 -4.81 4.87
C ALA A 229 21.75 -5.82 3.72
N PHE A 230 21.33 -7.05 4.04
CA PHE A 230 21.03 -8.07 3.04
C PHE A 230 19.87 -7.66 2.13
N ALA A 231 18.79 -7.12 2.71
CA ALA A 231 17.63 -6.65 1.96
C ALA A 231 17.96 -5.55 0.95
N LYS A 232 18.80 -4.59 1.33
CA LYS A 232 19.30 -3.54 0.43
C LYS A 232 20.07 -4.13 -0.76
N GLY A 233 20.99 -5.05 -0.49
CA GLY A 233 21.79 -5.71 -1.55
C GLY A 233 20.95 -6.61 -2.46
N TRP A 234 19.96 -7.32 -1.90
CA TRP A 234 19.01 -8.12 -2.67
C TRP A 234 18.13 -7.23 -3.56
N TRP A 235 17.56 -6.17 -3.00
CA TRP A 235 16.65 -5.28 -3.72
C TRP A 235 17.32 -4.61 -4.91
N GLN A 236 18.56 -4.11 -4.74
CA GLN A 236 19.33 -3.52 -5.85
C GLN A 236 19.47 -4.46 -7.07
N LYS A 237 19.58 -5.77 -6.85
CA LYS A 237 19.70 -6.76 -7.93
C LYS A 237 18.34 -7.08 -8.58
N GLN A 238 17.27 -7.00 -7.80
CA GLN A 238 15.93 -7.42 -8.20
C GLN A 238 15.09 -6.27 -8.78
N GLN A 239 15.41 -5.03 -8.39
CA GLN A 239 14.70 -3.81 -8.77
C GLN A 239 14.55 -3.64 -10.30
N PRO A 240 15.53 -3.95 -11.16
CA PRO A 240 15.35 -3.83 -12.62
C PRO A 240 14.23 -4.72 -13.16
N TYR A 241 14.12 -5.96 -12.68
CA TYR A 241 13.06 -6.88 -13.08
C TYR A 241 11.70 -6.41 -12.58
N TRP A 242 11.59 -6.06 -11.29
CA TRP A 242 10.33 -5.59 -10.71
C TRP A 242 9.87 -4.25 -11.28
N THR A 243 10.79 -3.39 -11.70
CA THR A 243 10.45 -2.17 -12.46
C THR A 243 9.78 -2.52 -13.78
N ALA A 244 10.28 -3.53 -14.50
CA ALA A 244 9.64 -4.00 -15.74
C ALA A 244 8.27 -4.63 -15.48
N VAL A 245 8.12 -5.40 -14.39
CA VAL A 245 6.82 -5.96 -13.96
C VAL A 245 5.80 -4.84 -13.70
N ARG A 246 6.17 -3.79 -12.96
CA ARG A 246 5.31 -2.63 -12.71
C ARG A 246 4.88 -1.95 -14.01
N GLN A 247 5.80 -1.75 -14.95
CA GLN A 247 5.46 -1.15 -16.25
C GLN A 247 4.46 -2.00 -17.06
N VAL A 248 4.54 -3.33 -16.96
CA VAL A 248 3.56 -4.22 -17.59
C VAL A 248 2.20 -4.09 -16.89
N TRP A 249 2.16 -4.04 -15.56
CA TRP A 249 0.91 -3.79 -14.85
C TRP A 249 0.29 -2.44 -15.20
N ASP A 250 1.09 -1.38 -15.33
CA ASP A 250 0.63 -0.06 -15.77
C ASP A 250 -0.04 -0.12 -17.16
N GLU A 251 0.51 -0.91 -18.09
CA GLU A 251 -0.12 -1.18 -19.39
C GLU A 251 -1.48 -1.88 -19.24
N VAL A 252 -1.57 -2.88 -18.36
CA VAL A 252 -2.82 -3.59 -18.08
C VAL A 252 -3.88 -2.64 -17.48
N TYR A 253 -3.51 -1.79 -16.52
CA TYR A 253 -4.40 -0.80 -15.91
C TYR A 253 -4.89 0.28 -16.89
N ALA A 254 -4.06 0.62 -17.87
CA ALA A 254 -4.41 1.58 -18.91
C ALA A 254 -5.40 1.00 -19.93
N GLN A 255 -5.25 -0.28 -20.29
CA GLN A 255 -6.01 -0.93 -21.37
C GLN A 255 -7.34 -1.54 -20.93
N ASN A 256 -7.51 -1.83 -19.63
CA ASN A 256 -8.65 -2.61 -19.13
C ASN A 256 -9.51 -1.80 -18.15
N SER A 257 -10.82 -1.81 -18.36
CA SER A 257 -11.81 -1.27 -17.40
C SER A 257 -12.17 -2.27 -16.31
N VAL A 258 -12.00 -3.57 -16.57
CA VAL A 258 -12.18 -4.67 -15.63
C VAL A 258 -10.93 -5.53 -15.65
N ILE A 259 -10.43 -5.88 -14.48
CA ILE A 259 -9.27 -6.77 -14.33
C ILE A 259 -9.75 -7.95 -13.52
N LYS A 260 -9.57 -9.15 -14.06
CA LYS A 260 -9.80 -10.38 -13.33
C LYS A 260 -8.60 -11.29 -13.46
N LEU A 261 -8.18 -11.84 -12.33
CA LEU A 261 -7.06 -12.78 -12.28
C LEU A 261 -7.57 -14.19 -12.11
N LYS A 262 -7.02 -15.08 -12.94
CA LYS A 262 -7.18 -16.53 -12.78
C LYS A 262 -6.49 -16.96 -11.48
N GLY A 263 -6.95 -18.10 -10.96
CA GLY A 263 -6.28 -18.78 -9.85
C GLY A 263 -4.97 -19.43 -10.28
N LYS A 264 -4.75 -20.66 -9.86
CA LYS A 264 -3.56 -21.43 -10.26
C LYS A 264 -3.63 -21.82 -11.73
N ILE A 265 -2.51 -21.71 -12.43
CA ILE A 265 -2.27 -22.29 -13.76
C ILE A 265 -1.12 -23.28 -13.61
N ASP A 266 -1.35 -24.53 -14.03
CA ASP A 266 -0.40 -25.65 -13.84
C ASP A 266 0.07 -25.78 -12.38
N GLY A 267 -0.86 -25.61 -11.43
CA GLY A 267 -0.60 -25.72 -10.00
C GLY A 267 0.13 -24.53 -9.36
N LYS A 268 0.59 -23.53 -10.13
CA LYS A 268 1.31 -22.35 -9.64
C LYS A 268 0.48 -21.07 -9.71
N LEU A 269 0.62 -20.22 -8.69
CA LEU A 269 0.09 -18.85 -8.65
C LEU A 269 0.99 -17.89 -9.46
N LEU A 270 0.44 -16.74 -9.85
CA LEU A 270 1.16 -15.72 -10.62
C LEU A 270 2.45 -15.27 -9.90
N TYR A 271 2.36 -14.94 -8.60
CA TYR A 271 3.53 -14.50 -7.85
C TYR A 271 4.66 -15.51 -7.87
N GLU A 272 4.38 -16.81 -7.71
CA GLU A 272 5.42 -17.86 -7.69
C GLU A 272 6.24 -17.83 -8.99
N ARG A 273 5.55 -17.69 -10.12
CA ARG A 273 6.17 -17.62 -11.44
C ARG A 273 6.94 -16.32 -11.66
N LEU A 274 6.44 -15.19 -11.13
CA LEU A 274 7.13 -13.91 -11.23
C LEU A 274 8.40 -13.87 -10.37
N PHE A 275 8.40 -14.49 -9.19
CA PHE A 275 9.61 -14.65 -8.38
C PHE A 275 10.63 -15.59 -9.05
N ASP A 276 10.18 -16.72 -9.62
CA ASP A 276 11.06 -17.62 -10.40
C ASP A 276 11.78 -16.84 -11.53
N LEU A 277 11.05 -15.99 -12.26
CA LEU A 277 11.60 -15.14 -13.32
C LEU A 277 12.50 -14.01 -12.79
N ALA A 278 12.21 -13.45 -11.62
CA ALA A 278 13.04 -12.43 -10.99
C ALA A 278 14.44 -12.99 -10.66
N ASP A 279 14.47 -14.18 -10.06
CA ASP A 279 15.73 -14.88 -9.75
C ASP A 279 16.49 -15.27 -11.02
N GLN A 280 15.79 -15.73 -12.06
CA GLN A 280 16.40 -16.03 -13.35
C GLN A 280 16.98 -14.76 -14.00
N SER A 281 16.23 -13.66 -14.01
CA SER A 281 16.66 -12.36 -14.53
C SER A 281 17.92 -11.86 -13.83
N ALA A 282 17.96 -11.93 -12.50
CA ALA A 282 19.13 -11.53 -11.72
C ALA A 282 20.36 -12.41 -12.00
N LYS A 283 20.16 -13.72 -12.17
CA LYS A 283 21.24 -14.69 -12.48
C LYS A 283 21.79 -14.50 -13.90
N GLU A 284 20.92 -14.36 -14.88
CA GLU A 284 21.28 -14.26 -16.30
C GLU A 284 21.53 -12.81 -16.76
N LYS A 285 21.31 -11.82 -15.88
CA LYS A 285 21.48 -10.38 -16.16
C LYS A 285 20.67 -9.92 -17.37
N TRP A 286 19.38 -10.23 -17.38
CA TRP A 286 18.48 -9.79 -18.45
C TRP A 286 18.42 -8.26 -18.56
N ASP A 287 18.35 -7.77 -19.79
CA ASP A 287 18.07 -6.36 -20.04
C ASP A 287 16.60 -6.00 -19.78
N ALA A 288 16.30 -4.70 -19.82
CA ALA A 288 14.95 -4.20 -19.60
C ALA A 288 13.92 -4.73 -20.60
N GLN A 289 14.31 -4.95 -21.86
CA GLN A 289 13.41 -5.41 -22.91
C GLN A 289 12.99 -6.86 -22.65
N LYS A 290 13.94 -7.73 -22.33
CA LYS A 290 13.68 -9.14 -22.00
C LYS A 290 12.87 -9.26 -20.71
N ASN A 291 13.22 -8.51 -19.66
CA ASN A 291 12.43 -8.47 -18.42
C ASN A 291 10.96 -8.14 -18.70
N LYS A 292 10.72 -7.08 -19.48
CA LYS A 292 9.37 -6.64 -19.83
C LYS A 292 8.62 -7.66 -20.69
N ALA A 293 9.31 -8.30 -21.65
CA ALA A 293 8.70 -9.30 -22.52
C ALA A 293 8.25 -10.55 -21.75
N GLU A 294 9.11 -11.10 -20.89
CA GLU A 294 8.79 -12.30 -20.09
C GLU A 294 7.72 -12.01 -19.03
N ALA A 295 7.81 -10.86 -18.34
CA ALA A 295 6.77 -10.42 -17.41
C ALA A 295 5.41 -10.27 -18.10
N ARG A 296 5.36 -9.64 -19.28
CA ARG A 296 4.12 -9.46 -20.06
C ARG A 296 3.51 -10.79 -20.48
N LYS A 297 4.32 -11.70 -21.02
CA LYS A 297 3.86 -13.04 -21.38
C LYS A 297 3.21 -13.75 -20.20
N LEU A 298 3.85 -13.68 -19.04
CA LEU A 298 3.35 -14.35 -17.83
C LEU A 298 2.08 -13.68 -17.29
N ILE A 299 2.07 -12.36 -17.12
CA ILE A 299 0.89 -11.62 -16.61
C ILE A 299 -0.32 -11.85 -17.50
N ASN A 300 -0.16 -11.78 -18.83
CA ASN A 300 -1.26 -12.00 -19.77
C ASN A 300 -1.86 -13.41 -19.68
N ASN A 301 -1.07 -14.43 -19.34
CA ASN A 301 -1.59 -15.78 -19.16
C ASN A 301 -2.56 -15.88 -17.95
N TYR A 302 -2.30 -15.09 -16.90
CA TYR A 302 -3.10 -15.06 -15.67
C TYR A 302 -4.26 -14.07 -15.72
N LEU A 303 -4.30 -13.15 -16.69
CA LEU A 303 -5.48 -12.34 -16.94
C LEU A 303 -6.62 -13.21 -17.49
N ASP A 304 -7.80 -13.09 -16.89
CA ASP A 304 -9.05 -13.59 -17.45
C ASP A 304 -9.55 -12.56 -18.45
N THR A 305 -9.70 -12.96 -19.72
CA THR A 305 -10.14 -12.08 -20.82
C THR A 305 -11.64 -12.18 -21.08
N ASN A 306 -12.37 -13.02 -20.34
CA ASN A 306 -13.81 -13.25 -20.50
C ASN A 306 -14.64 -12.43 -19.50
N VAL A 307 -14.24 -11.18 -19.24
CA VAL A 307 -14.86 -10.28 -18.25
C VAL A 307 -15.28 -8.94 -18.83
#